data_AF-A0A7C9E8N6-F1
#
_entry.id   AF-A0A7C9E8N6-F1
#
_cell.length_a   1.000
_cell.length_b   1.000
_cell.length_c   1.000
_cell.angle_alpha   90.00
_cell.angle_beta   90.00
_cell.angle_gamma   90.00
#
_symmetry.space_group_name_H-M   'P 1'
#
loop_
_entity.id
_entity.type
_entity.pdbx_description
1 polymer ?
#
loop_
_entity_poly.entity_id
_entity_poly.type
_entity_poly.pdbx_seq_one_letter_code
_entity_poly.pdbx_strand_id
1 'polypeptide(L)'
;SISNINLQYYPLPMTTAAISSSSNVLLNLFLFASLIAAALAAGNFYQNFDLTWGDGRAKILNNGQLLTLSLDKASGSGFQSKNEYLFGKIDMQLKLVPGNSAGT
;
A
#
# COMPACT_ATOMS: atom_id res chain seq x y z
N SER A 1 -35.65 -9.46 77.23
CA SER A 1 -34.55 -8.88 76.44
C SER A 1 -34.78 -9.28 75.00
N ILE A 2 -35.15 -8.34 74.13
CA ILE A 2 -35.39 -8.61 72.70
C ILE A 2 -34.24 -7.94 71.95
N SER A 3 -33.36 -8.73 71.36
CA SER A 3 -32.24 -8.25 70.55
C SER A 3 -32.70 -8.07 69.10
N ASN A 4 -32.85 -6.82 68.67
CA ASN A 4 -33.09 -6.48 67.27
C ASN A 4 -31.81 -6.70 66.46
N ILE A 5 -31.85 -7.60 65.48
CA ILE A 5 -30.75 -7.84 64.54
C ILE A 5 -30.98 -6.92 63.34
N ASN A 6 -30.08 -5.96 63.14
CA ASN A 6 -30.12 -5.02 62.01
C ASN A 6 -29.19 -5.55 60.91
N LEU A 7 -29.75 -6.07 59.82
CA LEU A 7 -28.98 -6.60 58.69
C LEU A 7 -28.73 -5.47 57.68
N GLN A 8 -27.55 -4.86 57.73
CA GLN A 8 -27.09 -3.93 56.69
C GLN A 8 -26.57 -4.71 55.48
N TYR A 9 -27.22 -4.50 54.33
CA TYR A 9 -26.75 -5.01 53.03
C TYR A 9 -25.58 -4.15 52.53
N TYR A 10 -24.41 -4.77 52.35
CA TYR A 10 -23.27 -4.15 51.65
C TYR A 10 -23.29 -4.57 50.18
N PRO A 11 -23.42 -3.65 49.21
CA PRO A 11 -23.33 -4.02 47.80
C PRO A 11 -21.90 -4.44 47.47
N LEU A 12 -21.75 -5.56 46.74
CA LEU A 12 -20.45 -6.03 46.25
C LEU A 12 -19.87 -5.01 45.24
N PRO A 13 -18.55 -4.75 45.27
CA PRO A 13 -17.92 -3.85 44.33
C PRO A 13 -18.01 -4.44 42.91
N MET A 14 -18.70 -3.74 42.00
CA MET A 14 -18.63 -4.05 40.58
C MET A 14 -17.23 -3.72 40.09
N THR A 15 -16.38 -4.74 39.97
CA THR A 15 -15.06 -4.60 39.36
C THR A 15 -15.27 -4.26 37.89
N THR A 16 -15.04 -3.00 37.52
CA THR A 16 -14.82 -2.62 36.12
C THR A 16 -13.57 -3.36 35.67
N ALA A 17 -13.72 -4.38 34.81
CA ALA A 17 -12.59 -5.02 34.19
C ALA A 17 -11.80 -3.95 33.45
N ALA A 18 -10.58 -3.66 33.91
CA ALA A 18 -9.66 -2.83 33.17
C ALA A 18 -9.41 -3.55 31.83
N ILE A 19 -9.98 -3.03 30.74
CA ILE A 19 -9.67 -3.51 29.40
C ILE A 19 -8.16 -3.33 29.25
N SER A 20 -7.46 -4.46 29.22
CA SER A 20 -6.04 -4.55 29.50
C SER A 20 -5.22 -3.74 28.49
N SER A 21 -4.23 -3.01 28.99
CA SER A 21 -3.23 -2.27 28.20
C SER A 21 -2.62 -3.13 27.08
N SER A 22 -2.53 -4.44 27.29
CA SER A 22 -2.07 -5.44 26.32
C SER A 22 -2.87 -5.46 25.01
N SER A 23 -4.20 -5.30 25.06
CA SER A 23 -5.04 -5.28 23.85
C SER A 23 -4.77 -4.04 22.99
N ASN A 24 -4.43 -2.91 23.62
CA ASN A 24 -4.04 -1.69 22.92
C ASN A 24 -2.64 -1.83 22.28
N VAL A 25 -1.69 -2.50 22.94
CA VAL A 25 -0.35 -2.74 22.38
C VAL A 25 -0.41 -3.61 21.13
N LEU A 26 -1.21 -4.68 21.16
CA LEU A 26 -1.39 -5.56 20.00
C LEU A 26 -2.06 -4.84 18.82
N LEU A 27 -3.09 -4.03 19.10
CA LEU A 27 -3.74 -3.22 18.07
C LEU A 27 -2.77 -2.23 17.44
N ASN A 28 -1.98 -1.51 18.25
CA ASN A 28 -0.97 -0.59 17.74
C ASN A 28 0.09 -1.31 16.90
N LEU A 29 0.56 -2.49 17.33
CA LEU A 29 1.52 -3.27 16.57
C LEU A 29 0.96 -3.70 15.21
N PHE A 30 -0.30 -4.12 15.17
CA PHE A 30 -0.99 -4.45 13.92
C PHE A 30 -1.11 -3.25 12.98
N LEU A 31 -1.46 -2.08 13.51
CA LEU A 31 -1.54 -0.85 12.73
C LEU A 31 -0.16 -0.43 12.18
N PHE A 32 0.89 -0.55 12.98
CA PHE A 32 2.25 -0.29 12.51
C PHE A 32 2.67 -1.27 11.40
N ALA A 33 2.39 -2.56 11.56
CA ALA A 33 2.71 -3.58 10.57
C ALA A 33 1.95 -3.34 9.25
N SER A 34 0.67 -2.96 9.31
CA SER A 34 -0.13 -2.70 8.10
C SER A 34 0.35 -1.45 7.36
N LEU A 35 0.72 -0.39 8.08
CA LEU A 35 1.30 0.83 7.48
C LEU A 35 2.63 0.54 6.79
N ILE A 36 3.50 -0.28 7.40
CA ILE A 36 4.76 -0.71 6.78
C ILE A 36 4.48 -1.55 5.53
N ALA A 37 3.56 -2.51 5.60
CA ALA A 37 3.19 -3.33 4.44
C ALA A 37 2.64 -2.47 3.29
N ALA A 38 1.79 -1.47 3.58
CA ALA A 38 1.28 -0.54 2.59
C ALA A 38 2.40 0.33 1.98
N ALA A 39 3.36 0.79 2.78
CA ALA A 39 4.52 1.55 2.28
C ALA A 39 5.44 0.71 1.38
N LEU A 40 5.53 -0.60 1.64
CA LEU A 40 6.31 -1.55 0.83
C LEU A 40 5.56 -2.06 -0.41
N ALA A 41 4.24 -1.84 -0.48
CA ALA A 41 3.41 -2.16 -1.64
C ALA A 41 3.63 -1.15 -2.78
N ALA A 42 4.86 -1.08 -3.29
CA ALA A 42 5.16 -0.36 -4.52
C ALA A 42 4.85 -1.26 -5.72
N GLY A 43 4.20 -0.68 -6.73
CA GLY A 43 3.96 -1.39 -8.00
C GLY A 43 5.28 -1.79 -8.67
N ASN A 44 5.31 -3.00 -9.24
CA ASN A 44 6.46 -3.51 -9.99
C ASN A 44 6.10 -3.66 -11.47
N PHE A 45 6.90 -3.07 -12.37
CA PHE A 45 6.64 -3.11 -13.81
C PHE A 45 6.73 -4.54 -14.38
N TYR A 46 7.60 -5.41 -13.86
CA TYR A 46 7.67 -6.81 -14.34
C TYR A 46 6.38 -7.60 -14.05
N GLN A 47 5.66 -7.25 -12.98
CA GLN A 47 4.45 -7.94 -12.59
C GLN A 47 3.23 -7.49 -13.40
N ASN A 48 3.20 -6.22 -13.82
CA ASN A 48 1.99 -5.59 -14.35
C ASN A 48 2.04 -5.31 -15.85
N PHE A 49 3.23 -5.21 -16.45
CA PHE A 49 3.40 -4.76 -17.83
C PHE A 49 4.38 -5.63 -18.63
N ASP A 50 4.15 -5.70 -19.94
CA ASP A 50 5.06 -6.29 -20.93
C ASP A 50 5.62 -5.19 -21.84
N LEU A 51 6.88 -5.36 -22.26
CA LEU A 51 7.50 -4.50 -23.26
C LEU A 51 7.07 -4.99 -24.64
N THR A 52 6.39 -4.15 -25.42
CA THR A 52 5.73 -4.59 -26.66
C THR A 52 6.60 -4.38 -27.90
N TRP A 53 7.32 -3.27 -27.97
CA TRP A 53 8.20 -2.95 -29.11
C TRP A 53 9.28 -1.95 -28.70
N GLY A 54 10.32 -1.85 -29.53
CA GLY A 54 11.39 -0.86 -29.39
C GLY A 54 12.81 -1.42 -29.46
N ASP A 55 13.00 -2.72 -29.64
CA ASP A 55 14.32 -3.31 -29.92
C ASP A 55 15.41 -2.83 -28.94
N GLY A 56 15.15 -3.00 -27.64
CA GLY A 56 16.02 -2.54 -26.56
C GLY A 56 15.84 -1.07 -26.13
N ARG A 57 14.97 -0.29 -26.77
CA ARG A 57 14.66 1.10 -26.40
C ARG A 57 13.66 1.23 -25.24
N ALA A 58 12.93 0.15 -24.92
CA ALA A 58 12.20 0.00 -23.67
C ALA A 58 13.02 -0.86 -22.70
N LYS A 59 13.17 -0.40 -21.45
CA LYS A 59 13.90 -1.15 -20.41
C LYS A 59 13.22 -0.99 -19.06
N ILE A 60 13.16 -2.09 -18.32
CA ILE A 60 12.79 -2.09 -16.91
C ILE A 60 14.08 -2.18 -16.09
N LEU A 61 14.26 -1.22 -15.19
CA LEU A 61 15.45 -1.02 -14.35
C LEU A 61 15.05 -1.04 -12.88
N ASN A 62 16.04 -0.96 -11.98
CA ASN A 62 15.85 -0.89 -10.53
C ASN A 62 14.92 -1.98 -9.99
N ASN A 63 15.15 -3.22 -10.40
CA ASN A 63 14.35 -4.38 -10.00
C ASN A 63 12.83 -4.21 -10.23
N GLY A 64 12.44 -3.54 -11.31
CA GLY A 64 11.03 -3.37 -11.67
C GLY A 64 10.41 -2.06 -11.21
N GLN A 65 11.18 -1.13 -10.65
CA GLN A 65 10.66 0.15 -10.15
C GLN A 65 10.73 1.29 -11.16
N LEU A 66 11.52 1.14 -12.24
CA LEU A 66 11.68 2.18 -13.25
C LEU A 66 11.51 1.60 -14.64
N LEU A 67 10.59 2.15 -15.42
CA LEU A 67 10.45 1.89 -16.84
C LEU A 67 10.99 3.08 -17.62
N THR A 68 11.93 2.82 -18.54
CA THR A 68 12.48 3.83 -19.45
C THR A 68 12.10 3.51 -20.88
N LEU A 69 11.61 4.52 -21.60
CA LEU A 69 11.35 4.48 -23.03
C LEU A 69 12.27 5.46 -23.74
N SER A 70 12.67 5.11 -24.95
CA SER A 70 13.47 5.97 -25.82
C SER A 70 12.97 5.92 -27.27
N LEU A 71 13.30 6.98 -27.99
CA LEU A 71 12.98 7.19 -29.40
C LEU A 71 14.24 7.69 -30.09
N ASP A 72 14.57 7.10 -31.22
CA ASP A 72 15.58 7.59 -32.13
C ASP A 72 15.04 7.62 -33.57
N LYS A 73 15.92 7.87 -34.54
CA LYS A 73 15.53 7.93 -35.96
C LYS A 73 15.00 6.61 -36.51
N ALA A 74 15.37 5.49 -35.92
CA ALA A 74 14.97 4.18 -36.40
C ALA A 74 13.57 3.82 -35.88
N SER A 75 13.32 4.00 -34.58
CA SER A 75 12.00 3.75 -33.98
C SER A 75 11.88 4.29 -32.55
N GLY A 76 10.64 4.28 -32.05
CA GLY A 76 10.31 4.51 -30.63
C GLY A 76 10.34 3.23 -29.79
N SER A 77 9.56 3.24 -28.70
CA SER A 77 9.34 2.07 -27.86
C SER A 77 8.00 2.12 -27.12
N GLY A 78 7.53 0.97 -26.64
CA GLY A 78 6.25 0.87 -25.95
C GLY A 78 6.14 -0.30 -24.97
N PHE A 79 5.08 -0.24 -24.17
CA PHE A 79 4.70 -1.26 -23.19
C PHE A 79 3.18 -1.40 -23.15
N GLN A 80 2.68 -2.52 -22.65
CA GLN A 80 1.25 -2.72 -22.38
C GLN A 80 1.02 -3.40 -21.04
N SER A 81 -0.18 -3.24 -20.48
CA SER A 81 -0.58 -4.03 -19.31
C SER A 81 -0.76 -5.49 -19.70
N LYS A 82 -0.42 -6.37 -18.76
CA LYS A 82 -0.62 -7.83 -18.91
C LYS A 82 -2.08 -8.23 -18.90
N ASN A 83 -2.88 -7.48 -18.14
CA ASN A 83 -4.31 -7.71 -18.01
C ASN A 83 -5.07 -6.60 -18.72
N GLU A 84 -6.27 -6.96 -19.18
CA GLU A 84 -7.27 -6.02 -19.67
C GLU A 84 -8.22 -5.66 -18.54
N TYR A 85 -8.64 -4.40 -18.50
CA TYR A 85 -9.51 -3.88 -17.47
C TYR A 85 -10.67 -3.13 -18.11
N LEU A 86 -11.90 -3.52 -17.77
CA LEU A 86 -13.11 -2.81 -18.22
C LEU A 86 -13.30 -1.49 -17.47
N PHE A 87 -12.89 -1.47 -16.19
CA PHE A 87 -12.92 -0.30 -15.31
C PHE A 87 -11.66 -0.32 -14.43
N GLY A 88 -11.10 0.85 -14.11
CA GLY A 88 -9.95 0.95 -13.24
C GLY A 88 -9.41 2.36 -13.11
N LYS A 89 -8.50 2.54 -12.14
CA LYS A 89 -7.69 3.75 -11.99
C LYS A 89 -6.25 3.38 -12.26
N ILE A 90 -5.60 4.10 -13.16
CA ILE A 90 -4.18 3.91 -13.50
C ILE A 90 -3.43 5.14 -13.01
N ASP A 91 -2.56 4.94 -12.02
CA ASP A 91 -1.68 5.98 -11.50
C ASP A 91 -0.24 5.68 -11.93
N MET A 92 0.43 6.66 -12.56
CA MET A 92 1.83 6.54 -12.99
C MET A 92 2.59 7.82 -12.68
N GLN A 93 3.85 7.67 -12.25
CA GLN A 93 4.79 8.79 -12.17
C GLN A 93 5.59 8.85 -13.47
N LEU A 94 5.53 9.99 -14.16
CA LEU A 94 6.17 10.19 -15.46
C LEU A 94 7.23 11.29 -15.36
N LYS A 95 8.39 11.02 -15.97
CA LYS A 95 9.44 12.02 -16.20
C LYS A 95 9.66 12.14 -17.71
N LEU A 96 9.46 13.36 -18.22
CA LEU A 96 9.63 13.65 -19.64
C LEU A 96 11.09 13.91 -20.02
N VAL A 97 11.38 13.77 -21.31
CA VAL A 97 12.69 14.10 -21.87
C VAL A 97 12.97 15.60 -21.73
N PRO A 98 14.19 16.00 -21.33
CA PRO A 98 14.56 17.40 -21.23
C PRO A 98 14.94 17.98 -22.61
N GLY A 99 14.78 19.29 -22.79
CA GLY A 99 15.24 19.99 -23.98
C GLY A 99 14.21 20.07 -25.10
N ASN A 100 14.67 20.12 -26.36
CA ASN A 100 13.80 20.19 -27.52
C ASN A 100 13.15 18.83 -27.81
N SER A 101 11.84 18.78 -27.65
CA SER A 101 10.99 17.60 -27.82
C SER A 101 9.85 17.87 -28.80
N ALA A 102 10.07 18.76 -29.77
CA ALA A 102 9.06 19.10 -30.76
C ALA A 102 8.72 17.88 -31.63
N GLY A 103 7.47 17.44 -31.58
CA GLY A 103 6.98 16.34 -32.42
C GLY A 103 7.40 14.93 -31.99
N THR A 104 7.94 14.78 -30.77
CA THR A 104 8.14 13.47 -30.11
C THR A 104 6.94 13.10 -29.27
#